data_AF-A0A2N2CNF8-F1
#
_entry.id   AF-A0A2N2CNF8-F1
#
_cell.length_a   1.000
_cell.length_b   1.000
_cell.length_c   1.000
_cell.angle_alpha   90.00
_cell.angle_beta   90.00
_cell.angle_gamma   90.00
#
_symmetry.space_group_name_H-M   'P 1'
#
loop_
_entity.id
_entity.type
_entity.pdbx_description
1 polymer ?
#
loop_
_entity_poly.entity_id
_entity_poly.type
_entity_poly.pdbx_seq_one_letter_code
_entity_poly.pdbx_strand_id
1 'polypeptide(L)'
;MKKRIQNRFVADYILMFLISTLIGVFAVTLLSFASDVISKNLVNHNYTAAKIMTDDLSVMDVEPVLANGGGVQVVTKNYEVIFSQGINNLPAMLNPETFTDF
;
A
#
# COMPACT_ATOMS: atom_id res chain seq x y z
N MET A 1 -16.67 -42.12 -35.12
CA MET A 1 -16.94 -40.66 -35.04
C MET A 1 -17.13 -40.15 -33.61
N LYS A 2 -17.94 -40.79 -32.74
CA LYS A 2 -18.13 -40.37 -31.32
C LYS A 2 -16.83 -40.17 -30.52
N LYS A 3 -15.89 -41.13 -30.55
CA LYS A 3 -14.61 -41.02 -29.81
C LYS A 3 -13.70 -39.87 -30.27
N ARG A 4 -13.75 -39.51 -31.56
CA ARG A 4 -12.90 -38.46 -32.15
C ARG A 4 -13.38 -37.06 -31.75
N ILE A 5 -14.70 -36.88 -31.68
CA ILE A 5 -15.33 -35.65 -31.20
C ILE A 5 -15.12 -35.51 -29.68
N GLN A 6 -15.33 -36.59 -28.92
CA GLN A 6 -15.13 -36.61 -27.47
C GLN A 6 -13.68 -36.28 -27.07
N ASN A 7 -12.68 -36.86 -27.74
CA ASN A 7 -11.27 -36.55 -27.46
C ASN A 7 -10.90 -35.11 -27.78
N ARG A 8 -11.56 -34.49 -28.77
CA ARG A 8 -11.32 -33.08 -29.12
C ARG A 8 -11.87 -32.14 -28.05
N PHE A 9 -13.09 -32.40 -27.57
CA PHE A 9 -13.63 -31.67 -26.42
C PHE A 9 -12.73 -31.80 -25.18
N VAL A 10 -12.29 -33.01 -24.85
CA VAL A 10 -11.40 -33.22 -23.69
C VAL A 10 -10.08 -32.48 -23.87
N ALA A 11 -9.49 -32.50 -25.07
CA ALA A 11 -8.26 -31.76 -25.35
C ALA A 11 -8.47 -30.24 -25.23
N ASP A 12 -9.58 -29.71 -25.73
CA ASP A 12 -9.90 -28.28 -25.66
C ASP A 12 -10.12 -27.83 -24.19
N TYR A 13 -10.80 -28.65 -23.38
CA TYR A 13 -10.97 -28.39 -21.94
C TYR A 13 -9.65 -28.44 -21.18
N ILE A 14 -8.80 -29.44 -21.44
CA ILE A 14 -7.47 -29.53 -20.83
C ILE A 14 -6.63 -28.32 -21.23
N LEU A 15 -6.68 -27.92 -22.50
CA LEU A 15 -5.95 -26.74 -22.99
C LEU A 15 -6.43 -25.47 -22.29
N MET A 16 -7.73 -25.23 -22.20
CA MET A 16 -8.27 -24.06 -21.48
C MET A 16 -7.90 -24.09 -19.99
N PHE A 17 -7.96 -25.26 -19.36
CA PHE A 17 -7.57 -25.42 -17.95
C PHE A 17 -6.08 -25.10 -17.73
N LEU A 18 -5.20 -25.56 -18.63
CA LEU A 18 -3.77 -25.25 -18.56
C LEU A 18 -3.52 -23.75 -18.78
N ILE A 19 -4.19 -23.14 -19.75
CA ILE A 19 -4.06 -21.70 -20.02
C ILE A 19 -4.54 -20.89 -18.81
N SER A 20 -5.71 -21.19 -18.24
CA SER A 20 -6.25 -20.45 -17.10
C SER A 20 -5.39 -20.63 -15.84
N THR A 21 -4.88 -21.85 -15.61
CA THR A 21 -3.94 -22.13 -14.51
C THR A 21 -2.65 -21.34 -14.70
N LEU A 22 -2.09 -21.31 -15.91
CA LEU A 22 -0.87 -20.56 -16.22
C LEU A 22 -1.08 -19.05 -15.95
N ILE A 23 -2.22 -18.49 -16.37
CA ILE A 23 -2.57 -17.09 -16.11
C ILE A 23 -2.63 -16.84 -14.59
N GLY A 24 -3.31 -17.70 -13.83
CA GLY A 24 -3.42 -17.58 -12.38
C GLY A 24 -2.06 -17.61 -11.68
N VAL A 25 -1.21 -18.58 -12.03
CA VAL A 25 0.16 -18.70 -11.51
C VAL A 25 0.96 -17.45 -11.85
N PHE A 26 0.86 -16.96 -13.08
CA PHE A 26 1.58 -15.78 -13.53
C PHE A 26 1.14 -14.53 -12.77
N ALA A 27 -0.16 -14.34 -12.56
CA ALA A 27 -0.70 -13.23 -11.78
C ALA A 27 -0.20 -13.25 -10.33
N VAL A 28 -0.25 -14.40 -9.66
CA VAL A 28 0.26 -14.53 -8.27
C VAL A 28 1.77 -14.28 -8.20
N THR A 29 2.52 -14.76 -9.20
CA THR A 29 3.97 -14.56 -9.26
C THR A 29 4.32 -13.08 -9.45
N LEU A 30 3.63 -12.39 -10.38
CA LEU A 30 3.80 -10.96 -10.60
C LEU A 30 3.43 -10.14 -9.36
N LEU A 31 2.32 -10.48 -8.70
CA LEU A 31 1.90 -9.81 -7.48
C LEU A 31 2.94 -9.98 -6.37
N SER A 32 3.44 -11.20 -6.18
CA SER A 32 4.47 -11.50 -5.18
C SER A 32 5.77 -10.74 -5.47
N PHE A 33 6.17 -10.69 -6.74
CA PHE A 33 7.33 -9.90 -7.17
C PHE A 33 7.14 -8.40 -6.90
N ALA A 34 5.99 -7.85 -7.27
CA ALA A 34 5.66 -6.46 -6.99
C ALA A 34 5.68 -6.16 -5.49
N SER A 35 5.09 -7.03 -4.66
CA SER A 35 5.12 -6.90 -3.20
C SER A 35 6.54 -6.95 -2.64
N ASP A 36 7.41 -7.84 -3.12
CA ASP A 36 8.82 -7.92 -2.70
C ASP A 36 9.57 -6.63 -3.07
N VAL A 37 9.43 -6.16 -4.31
CA VAL A 37 10.01 -4.89 -4.77
C VAL A 37 9.51 -3.72 -3.91
N ILE A 38 8.21 -3.64 -3.67
CA ILE A 38 7.60 -2.60 -2.83
C ILE A 38 8.17 -2.66 -1.41
N SER A 39 8.21 -3.84 -0.77
CA SER A 39 8.70 -3.99 0.60
C SER A 39 10.18 -3.61 0.79
N LYS A 40 11.01 -3.79 -0.23
CA LYS A 40 12.43 -3.38 -0.21
C LYS A 40 12.62 -1.88 -0.42
N ASN A 41 11.69 -1.23 -1.11
CA ASN A 41 11.73 0.20 -1.39
C ASN A 41 10.90 1.03 -0.41
N LEU A 42 10.02 0.39 0.38
CA LEU A 42 9.42 1.05 1.54
C LEU A 42 10.52 1.28 2.57
N VAL A 43 10.87 2.56 2.73
CA VAL A 43 11.61 3.00 3.91
C VAL A 43 10.75 2.64 5.12
N ASN A 44 11.12 1.55 5.82
CA ASN A 44 10.57 1.24 7.12
C ASN A 44 11.07 2.32 8.08
N HIS A 45 10.27 3.37 8.20
CA HIS A 45 10.52 4.46 9.10
C HIS A 45 10.38 3.92 10.54
N ASN A 46 11.49 3.47 11.11
CA ASN A 46 11.62 3.04 12.51
C ASN A 46 11.54 4.26 13.43
N TYR A 47 10.43 4.98 13.41
CA TYR A 47 10.12 5.99 14.42
C TYR A 47 9.31 5.33 15.52
N THR A 48 9.88 5.26 16.71
CA THR A 48 9.12 4.86 17.90
C THR A 48 8.09 5.94 18.23
N ALA A 49 6.98 5.57 18.87
CA ALA A 49 5.98 6.54 19.33
C ALA A 49 6.61 7.68 20.14
N ALA A 50 7.61 7.37 20.98
CA ALA A 50 8.37 8.36 21.74
C ALA A 50 9.16 9.35 20.88
N LYS A 51 9.62 8.95 19.69
CA LYS A 51 10.36 9.82 18.76
C LYS A 51 9.42 10.69 17.91
N ILE A 52 8.18 10.25 17.70
CA ILE A 52 7.13 10.99 16.97
C ILE A 52 6.39 11.96 17.90
N MET A 53 6.13 11.55 19.15
CA MET A 53 5.47 12.36 20.17
C MET A 53 6.47 13.28 20.87
N THR A 54 6.95 14.28 20.13
CA THR A 54 7.87 15.31 20.62
C THR A 54 7.18 16.68 20.60
N ASP A 55 7.49 17.52 21.58
CA ASP A 55 7.06 18.93 21.59
C ASP A 55 8.01 19.81 20.74
N ASP A 56 9.19 19.30 20.38
CA ASP A 56 10.17 20.00 19.54
C ASP A 56 10.13 19.47 18.10
N LEU A 57 9.57 20.29 17.21
CA LEU A 57 9.45 19.99 15.78
C LEU A 57 10.76 20.16 15.00
N SER A 58 11.75 20.87 15.55
CA SER A 58 13.02 21.11 14.86
C SER A 58 13.86 19.84 14.70
N VAL A 59 13.59 18.82 15.51
CA VAL A 59 14.26 17.51 15.51
C VAL A 59 13.66 16.55 14.47
N MET A 60 12.57 16.95 13.80
CA MET A 60 11.87 16.13 12.83
C MET A 60 12.58 16.16 11.47
N ASP A 61 13.25 15.06 11.14
CA ASP A 61 13.77 14.85 9.79
C ASP A 61 12.63 14.35 8.87
N VAL A 62 12.09 15.28 8.09
CA VAL A 62 10.96 15.05 7.16
C VAL A 62 11.42 14.71 5.74
N GLU A 63 12.70 14.92 5.42
CA GLU A 63 13.24 14.73 4.07
C GLU A 63 12.97 13.31 3.52
N PRO A 64 13.15 12.22 4.28
CA PRO A 64 12.92 10.88 3.78
C PRO A 64 11.46 10.64 3.35
N VAL A 65 10.50 11.24 4.07
CA VAL A 65 9.07 11.10 3.76
C VAL A 65 8.72 11.87 2.50
N LEU A 66 9.22 13.10 2.37
CA LEU A 66 8.95 13.98 1.23
C LEU A 66 9.61 13.47 -0.06
N ALA A 67 10.85 12.97 0.03
CA ALA A 67 11.59 12.43 -1.11
C ALA A 67 10.90 11.20 -1.75
N ASN A 68 10.10 10.47 -0.96
CA ASN A 68 9.32 9.32 -1.42
C ASN A 68 7.85 9.67 -1.73
N GLY A 69 7.52 10.95 -1.90
CA GLY A 69 6.18 11.42 -2.27
C GLY A 69 5.13 11.30 -1.16
N GLY A 70 5.56 11.11 0.09
CA GLY A 70 4.67 11.13 1.24
C GLY A 70 4.34 12.56 1.72
N GLY A 71 3.68 12.65 2.87
CA GLY A 71 3.46 13.90 3.58
C GLY A 71 3.56 13.71 5.07
N VAL A 72 3.87 14.80 5.76
CA VAL A 72 3.97 14.90 7.21
C VAL A 72 3.01 15.98 7.69
N GLN A 73 2.13 15.61 8.63
CA GLN A 73 1.28 16.54 9.38
C GLN A 73 1.49 16.36 10.88
N VAL A 74 1.55 17.47 11.61
CA VAL A 74 1.60 17.48 13.07
C VAL A 74 0.31 18.07 13.61
N VAL A 75 -0.37 17.26 14.41
CA VAL A 75 -1.64 17.61 15.06
C VAL A 75 -1.37 17.85 16.53
N THR A 76 -1.81 19.00 17.05
CA THR A 76 -1.74 19.31 18.48
C THR A 76 -2.81 18.56 19.26
N LYS A 77 -2.67 18.55 20.61
CA LYS A 77 -3.72 18.04 21.51
C LYS A 77 -5.06 18.78 21.35
N ASN A 78 -5.05 19.98 20.79
CA ASN A 78 -6.24 20.78 20.51
C ASN A 78 -6.83 20.51 19.12
N TYR A 79 -6.39 19.44 18.45
CA TYR A 79 -6.86 19.03 17.12
C TYR A 79 -6.50 20.00 15.98
N GLU A 80 -5.53 20.89 16.21
CA GLU A 80 -5.04 21.83 15.21
C GLU A 80 -3.82 21.26 14.47
N VAL A 81 -3.80 21.36 13.14
CA VAL A 81 -2.62 21.04 12.32
C VAL A 81 -1.68 22.25 12.31
N ILE A 82 -0.55 22.13 13.00
CA ILE A 82 0.45 23.22 13.12
C ILE A 82 1.61 23.09 12.14
N PHE A 83 1.74 21.93 11.50
CA PHE A 83 2.76 21.67 10.49
C PHE A 83 2.16 20.75 9.43
N SER A 84 2.40 21.05 8.15
CA SER A 84 1.95 20.25 7.01
C SER A 84 2.93 20.44 5.85
N GLN A 85 3.56 19.36 5.40
CA GLN A 85 4.43 19.35 4.24
C GLN A 85 4.24 18.06 3.42
N GLY A 86 4.23 18.15 2.09
CA GLY A 86 4.03 17.00 1.19
C GLY A 86 2.56 16.66 0.93
N ILE A 87 2.27 15.41 0.58
CA ILE A 87 0.92 14.93 0.26
C ILE A 87 0.16 14.63 1.56
N ASN A 88 -0.80 15.49 1.89
CA ASN A 88 -1.48 15.50 3.17
C ASN A 88 -2.98 15.70 3.01
N ASN A 89 -3.77 14.97 3.79
CA ASN A 89 -5.23 14.91 3.63
C ASN A 89 -6.01 15.40 4.86
N LEU A 90 -5.35 15.66 6.00
CA LEU A 90 -6.06 16.17 7.18
C LEU A 90 -6.38 17.66 7.01
N PRO A 91 -7.59 18.10 7.39
CA PRO A 91 -7.96 19.51 7.41
C PRO A 91 -7.16 20.27 8.48
N ALA A 92 -7.14 21.60 8.39
CA ALA A 92 -6.40 22.46 9.33
C ALA A 92 -6.87 22.31 10.80
N MET A 93 -8.14 22.01 11.00
CA MET A 93 -8.75 21.74 12.29
C MET A 93 -9.50 20.41 12.21
N LEU A 94 -9.15 19.48 13.08
CA LEU A 94 -9.87 18.22 13.24
C LEU A 94 -10.97 18.41 14.28
N ASN A 95 -12.08 17.68 14.12
CA ASN A 95 -13.02 17.47 15.22
C ASN A 95 -12.77 16.04 15.76
N PRO A 96 -13.07 15.78 17.05
CA PRO A 96 -12.88 14.45 17.63
C PRO A 96 -13.63 13.35 16.86
N GLU A 97 -14.82 13.66 16.36
CA GLU A 97 -15.65 12.74 15.56
C GLU A 97 -14.93 12.26 14.28
N THR A 98 -14.42 13.18 13.45
CA THR A 98 -13.67 12.87 12.21
C THR A 98 -12.34 12.17 12.50
N PHE A 99 -11.75 12.40 13.67
CA PHE A 99 -10.51 11.73 14.06
C PHE A 99 -10.73 10.28 14.54
N THR A 100 -11.93 9.95 15.05
CA THR A 100 -12.22 8.61 15.62
C THR A 100 -13.13 7.72 14.76
N ASP A 101 -13.73 8.25 13.70
CA ASP A 101 -14.65 7.53 12.79
C ASP A 101 -13.92 6.60 11.79
N PHE A 102 -13.00 5.76 12.29
CA PHE A 102 -12.25 4.78 11.49
C PHE A 102 -13.14 3.71 10.86
#